data_AF-A0A355AX74-F1
#
_entry.id   AF-A0A355AX74-F1
#
_cell.length_a   1.000
_cell.length_b   1.000
_cell.length_c   1.000
_cell.angle_alpha   90.00
_cell.angle_beta   90.00
_cell.angle_gamma   90.00
#
_symmetry.space_group_name_H-M   'P 1'
#
loop_
_entity.id
_entity.type
_entity.pdbx_description
1 polymer ?
#
loop_
_entity_poly.entity_id
_entity_poly.type
_entity_poly.pdbx_seq_one_letter_code
_entity_poly.pdbx_strand_id
1 'polypeptide(L)'
;AHMAMAWLETTAGRPIDAFIGIGMGATDYRQPMQRPFPFARLKIPVLDIYGSEDYPAVHRLAPIRLEKIQLGGHLGSTQVVVDGADHDFTAYTGAMAQLISRWLDSLTF
;
A
#
# COMPACT_ATOMS: atom_id res chain seq x y z
N ALA A 1 4.62 7.17 5.08
CA ALA A 1 3.40 7.22 4.22
C ALA A 1 2.47 8.44 4.46
N HIS A 2 2.73 9.35 5.41
CA HIS A 2 1.77 10.43 5.76
C HIS A 2 1.31 11.31 4.61
N MET A 3 2.21 11.72 3.72
CA MET A 3 1.89 12.64 2.61
C MET A 3 0.86 12.05 1.66
N ALA A 4 1.05 10.79 1.25
CA ALA A 4 0.12 10.12 0.34
C ALA A 4 -1.25 9.89 0.97
N MET A 5 -1.31 9.53 2.26
CA MET A 5 -2.58 9.33 2.96
C MET A 5 -3.36 10.63 3.10
N ALA A 6 -2.68 11.73 3.46
CA ALA A 6 -3.30 13.04 3.54
C ALA A 6 -3.84 13.51 2.18
N TRP A 7 -3.10 13.24 1.09
CA TRP A 7 -3.54 13.52 -0.27
C TRP A 7 -4.78 12.70 -0.65
N LEU A 8 -4.79 11.39 -0.38
CA LEU A 8 -5.96 10.52 -0.63
C LEU A 8 -7.20 10.95 0.15
N GLU A 9 -7.06 11.41 1.39
CA GLU A 9 -8.16 11.93 2.21
C GLU A 9 -8.78 13.22 1.64
N THR A 10 -7.94 14.09 1.07
CA THR A 10 -8.31 15.45 0.65
C THR A 10 -8.70 15.55 -0.81
N THR A 11 -8.39 14.52 -1.61
CA THR A 11 -8.57 14.53 -3.06
C THR A 11 -9.75 13.66 -3.51
N ALA A 12 -10.78 13.51 -2.66
CA ALA A 12 -12.04 12.88 -3.05
C ALA A 12 -12.66 13.65 -4.24
N GLY A 13 -12.38 13.21 -5.47
CA GLY A 13 -12.88 13.84 -6.70
C GLY A 13 -11.84 14.17 -7.79
N ARG A 14 -10.53 13.98 -7.58
CA ARG A 14 -9.57 13.98 -8.71
C ARG A 14 -9.22 12.53 -9.08
N PRO A 15 -9.35 12.14 -10.36
CA PRO A 15 -9.18 10.74 -10.73
C PRO A 15 -7.70 10.39 -10.72
N ILE A 16 -7.31 9.52 -9.79
CA ILE A 16 -6.23 8.56 -10.05
C ILE A 16 -6.91 7.22 -10.33
N ASP A 17 -6.37 6.45 -11.25
CA ASP A 17 -6.99 5.18 -11.65
C ASP A 17 -6.64 4.04 -10.69
N ALA A 18 -5.55 4.18 -9.92
CA ALA A 18 -5.04 3.16 -9.01
C ALA A 18 -4.10 3.77 -7.97
N PHE A 19 -3.94 3.11 -6.82
CA PHE A 19 -2.94 3.48 -5.80
C PHE A 19 -2.03 2.29 -5.46
N ILE A 20 -0.72 2.51 -5.46
CA ILE A 20 0.28 1.53 -5.01
C ILE A 20 1.01 2.12 -3.81
N GLY A 21 1.06 1.37 -2.72
CA GLY A 21 1.87 1.70 -1.55
C GLY A 21 2.89 0.61 -1.25
N ILE A 22 4.12 1.00 -0.94
CA ILE A 22 5.25 0.11 -0.67
C ILE A 22 5.81 0.45 0.71
N GLY A 23 6.02 -0.55 1.57
CA GLY A 23 6.61 -0.36 2.91
C GLY A 23 5.78 0.57 3.82
N MET A 24 4.47 0.67 3.59
CA MET A 24 3.63 1.64 4.29
C MET A 24 3.52 1.34 5.78
N GLY A 25 3.70 2.35 6.62
CA GLY A 25 3.61 2.21 8.08
C GLY A 25 4.96 2.36 8.78
N ALA A 26 6.06 2.30 8.03
CA ALA A 26 7.28 2.97 8.45
C ALA A 26 7.01 4.48 8.47
N THR A 27 7.16 5.06 9.65
CA THR A 27 7.05 6.50 9.87
C THR A 27 8.32 6.99 10.54
N ASP A 28 8.66 8.26 10.31
CA ASP A 28 9.83 8.87 10.92
C ASP A 28 9.77 8.73 12.44
N TYR A 29 10.95 8.68 13.05
CA TYR A 29 11.09 8.57 14.50
C TYR A 29 10.24 9.64 15.19
N ARG A 30 9.35 9.20 16.09
CA ARG A 30 8.36 10.01 16.84
C ARG A 30 7.26 10.68 16.01
N GLN A 31 7.03 10.24 14.78
CA GLN A 31 5.90 10.69 13.96
C GLN A 31 4.91 9.55 13.74
N PRO A 32 4.13 9.13 14.75
CA PRO A 32 3.19 8.02 14.57
C PRO A 32 2.14 8.36 13.49
N MET A 33 1.60 7.32 12.85
CA MET A 33 0.43 7.48 12.00
C MET A 33 -0.78 7.84 12.85
N GLN A 34 -1.15 9.12 12.89
CA GLN A 34 -2.25 9.59 13.74
C GLN A 34 -3.63 9.40 13.13
N ARG A 35 -3.70 9.28 11.80
CA ARG A 35 -4.95 9.07 11.06
C ARG A 35 -5.01 7.64 10.52
N PRO A 36 -6.20 7.03 10.47
CA PRO A 36 -6.36 5.73 9.85
C PRO A 36 -6.06 5.81 8.35
N PHE A 37 -5.67 4.67 7.76
CA PHE A 37 -5.52 4.57 6.31
C PHE A 37 -6.90 4.75 5.63
N PRO A 38 -7.04 5.63 4.64
CA PRO A 38 -8.33 5.98 4.04
C PRO A 38 -8.87 4.93 3.04
N PHE A 39 -8.25 3.75 2.96
CA PHE A 39 -8.53 2.73 1.94
C PHE A 39 -9.98 2.25 1.92
N ALA A 40 -10.66 2.25 3.08
CA ALA A 40 -12.07 1.86 3.17
C ALA A 40 -13.03 2.77 2.38
N ARG A 41 -12.58 3.98 2.00
CA ARG A 41 -13.38 4.96 1.26
C ARG A 41 -13.01 5.02 -0.22
N LEU A 42 -11.93 4.36 -0.63
CA LEU A 42 -11.45 4.40 -2.01
C LEU A 42 -12.31 3.51 -2.90
N LYS A 43 -12.61 4.00 -4.11
CA LYS A 43 -13.34 3.28 -5.16
C LYS A 43 -12.43 2.84 -6.31
N ILE A 44 -11.13 2.93 -6.08
CA ILE A 44 -10.07 2.57 -7.03
C ILE A 44 -9.33 1.35 -6.48
N PRO A 45 -8.65 0.57 -7.34
CA PRO A 45 -7.80 -0.52 -6.91
C PRO A 45 -6.62 -0.02 -6.07
N VAL A 46 -6.32 -0.75 -4.99
CA VAL A 46 -5.20 -0.51 -4.07
C VAL A 46 -4.28 -1.72 -4.03
N LEU A 47 -3.01 -1.53 -4.34
CA LEU A 47 -1.95 -2.51 -4.12
C LEU A 47 -1.10 -2.09 -2.92
N ASP A 48 -1.08 -2.92 -1.88
CA ASP A 48 -0.19 -2.75 -0.71
C ASP A 48 0.93 -3.79 -0.74
N ILE A 49 2.18 -3.35 -0.82
CA ILE A 49 3.37 -4.22 -0.89
C ILE A 49 4.23 -3.98 0.34
N TYR A 50 4.70 -5.04 0.97
CA TYR A 50 5.75 -4.95 2.00
C TYR A 50 6.67 -6.18 1.98
N GLY A 51 7.89 -6.01 2.51
CA GLY A 51 8.86 -7.08 2.60
C GLY A 51 8.62 -7.97 3.83
N SER A 52 8.97 -9.25 3.76
CA SER A 52 8.89 -10.13 4.94
C SER A 52 9.89 -9.73 6.03
N GLU A 53 10.98 -9.07 5.67
CA GLU A 53 12.04 -8.57 6.56
C GLU A 53 11.94 -7.04 6.78
N ASP A 54 10.81 -6.44 6.42
CA ASP A 54 10.53 -5.01 6.61
C ASP A 54 10.45 -4.64 8.11
N TYR A 55 10.43 -3.33 8.41
CA TYR A 55 10.41 -2.83 9.76
C TYR A 55 9.20 -3.33 10.57
N PRO A 56 9.35 -3.53 11.90
CA PRO A 56 8.26 -4.01 12.76
C PRO A 56 6.97 -3.18 12.68
N ALA A 57 7.08 -1.88 12.40
CA ALA A 57 5.92 -1.00 12.24
C ALA A 57 5.10 -1.34 10.97
N VAL A 58 5.76 -1.71 9.88
CA VAL A 58 5.09 -2.11 8.63
C VAL A 58 4.28 -3.38 8.85
N HIS A 59 4.90 -4.39 9.47
CA HIS A 59 4.25 -5.66 9.84
C HIS A 59 3.06 -5.45 10.77
N ARG A 60 3.25 -4.68 11.84
CA ARG A 60 2.17 -4.39 12.81
C ARG A 60 0.97 -3.69 12.18
N LEU A 61 1.19 -2.85 11.18
CA LEU A 61 0.12 -2.12 10.50
C LEU A 61 -0.45 -2.87 9.28
N ALA A 62 0.23 -3.91 8.77
CA ALA A 62 -0.21 -4.64 7.58
C ALA A 62 -1.62 -5.23 7.71
N PRO A 63 -2.00 -5.89 8.82
CA PRO A 63 -3.37 -6.39 8.98
C PRO A 63 -4.41 -5.27 8.96
N ILE A 64 -4.08 -4.10 9.55
CA ILE A 64 -4.98 -2.93 9.55
C ILE A 64 -5.14 -2.37 8.14
N ARG A 65 -4.05 -2.26 7.36
CA ARG A 65 -4.12 -1.84 5.96
C ARG A 65 -4.98 -2.80 5.15
N LEU A 66 -4.79 -4.11 5.30
CA LEU A 66 -5.58 -5.14 4.63
C LEU A 66 -7.06 -5.05 4.97
N GLU A 67 -7.41 -4.93 6.26
CA GLU A 67 -8.80 -4.75 6.70
C GLU A 67 -9.46 -3.54 6.01
N LYS A 68 -8.76 -2.39 5.95
CA LYS A 68 -9.30 -1.19 5.28
C LYS A 68 -9.40 -1.36 3.76
N ILE A 69 -8.46 -2.05 3.14
CA ILE A 69 -8.53 -2.40 1.71
C ILE A 69 -9.76 -3.26 1.41
N GLN A 70 -9.99 -4.30 2.22
CA GLN A 70 -11.14 -5.20 2.09
C GLN A 70 -12.48 -4.46 2.27
N LEU A 71 -12.56 -3.54 3.24
CA LEU A 71 -13.74 -2.69 3.44
C LEU A 71 -14.00 -1.74 2.25
N GLY A 72 -12.97 -1.32 1.52
CA GLY A 72 -13.12 -0.53 0.29
C GLY A 72 -13.84 -1.30 -0.82
N GLY A 73 -13.68 -2.63 -0.84
CA GLY A 73 -14.48 -3.55 -1.65
C GLY A 73 -14.15 -3.58 -3.14
N HIS A 74 -13.05 -2.97 -3.57
CA HIS A 74 -12.64 -3.00 -4.98
C HIS A 74 -11.92 -4.32 -5.32
N LEU A 75 -12.40 -5.04 -6.32
CA LEU A 75 -11.92 -6.40 -6.65
C LEU A 75 -10.45 -6.46 -7.10
N GLY A 76 -9.96 -5.38 -7.72
CA GLY A 76 -8.55 -5.26 -8.11
C GLY A 76 -7.60 -4.94 -6.95
N SER A 77 -8.10 -4.78 -5.72
CA SER A 77 -7.25 -4.44 -4.57
C SER A 77 -6.68 -5.68 -3.89
N THR A 78 -5.42 -5.61 -3.47
CA THR A 78 -4.74 -6.71 -2.78
C THR A 78 -3.58 -6.24 -1.90
N GLN A 79 -3.11 -7.12 -1.02
CA GLN A 79 -1.90 -6.96 -0.23
C GLN A 79 -0.94 -8.10 -0.55
N VAL A 80 0.34 -7.79 -0.81
CA VAL A 80 1.36 -8.76 -1.17
C VAL A 80 2.60 -8.61 -0.28
N VAL A 81 3.11 -9.75 0.19
CA VAL A 81 4.40 -9.84 0.88
C VAL A 81 5.46 -10.31 -0.11
N VAL A 82 6.58 -9.61 -0.17
CA VAL A 82 7.76 -10.07 -0.92
C VAL A 82 8.69 -10.78 0.06
N ASP A 83 8.78 -12.10 -0.08
CA ASP A 83 9.60 -12.95 0.79
C ASP A 83 11.09 -12.62 0.65
N GLY A 84 11.79 -12.54 1.78
CA GLY A 84 13.19 -12.14 1.91
C GLY A 84 13.50 -10.66 1.67
N ALA A 85 12.52 -9.82 1.31
CA ALA A 85 12.75 -8.39 1.10
C ALA A 85 12.72 -7.60 2.40
N ASP A 86 13.68 -6.67 2.53
CA ASP A 86 13.72 -5.64 3.57
C ASP A 86 12.95 -4.38 3.12
N HIS A 87 13.06 -3.30 3.91
CA HIS A 87 12.38 -2.04 3.61
C HIS A 87 12.87 -1.35 2.33
N ASP A 88 14.12 -1.59 1.93
CA ASP A 88 14.76 -0.91 0.80
C ASP A 88 14.58 -1.68 -0.51
N PHE A 89 14.23 -2.98 -0.45
CA PHE A 89 14.00 -3.86 -1.60
C PHE A 89 15.17 -3.93 -2.58
N THR A 90 16.39 -3.57 -2.17
CA THR A 90 17.54 -3.38 -3.08
C THR A 90 17.82 -4.61 -3.94
N ALA A 91 17.81 -5.80 -3.34
CA ALA A 91 18.01 -7.07 -4.04
C ALA A 91 16.76 -7.59 -4.79
N TYR A 92 15.60 -6.96 -4.58
CA TYR A 92 14.28 -7.42 -5.05
C TYR A 92 13.60 -6.46 -6.02
N THR A 93 14.30 -5.39 -6.46
CA THR A 93 13.78 -4.39 -7.40
C THR A 93 13.12 -4.99 -8.65
N GLY A 94 13.75 -6.00 -9.26
CA GLY A 94 13.20 -6.70 -10.43
C GLY A 94 11.92 -7.49 -10.11
N ALA A 95 11.89 -8.20 -8.98
CA ALA A 95 10.72 -8.94 -8.54
C ALA A 95 9.55 -8.00 -8.22
N MET A 96 9.82 -6.88 -7.56
CA MET A 96 8.84 -5.85 -7.24
C MET A 96 8.28 -5.19 -8.51
N ALA A 97 9.14 -4.82 -9.46
CA ALA A 97 8.71 -4.25 -10.74
C ALA A 97 7.82 -5.21 -11.53
N GLN A 98 8.16 -6.50 -11.55
CA GLN A 98 7.37 -7.51 -12.24
C GLN A 98 6.01 -7.75 -11.56
N LEU A 99 5.97 -7.74 -10.22
CA LEU A 99 4.74 -7.81 -9.44
C LEU A 99 3.83 -6.62 -9.76
N ILE A 100 4.37 -5.40 -9.75
CA ILE A 100 3.61 -4.18 -10.07
C ILE A 100 3.08 -4.23 -11.50
N SER A 101 3.92 -4.60 -12.48
CA SER A 101 3.50 -4.73 -13.88
C SER A 101 2.34 -5.70 -14.04
N ARG A 102 2.46 -6.91 -13.50
CA ARG A 102 1.38 -7.92 -13.57
C ARG A 102 0.09 -7.44 -12.92
N TRP A 103 0.19 -6.71 -11.82
CA TRP A 103 -1.00 -6.16 -11.18
C TRP A 103 -1.65 -5.09 -12.06
N LEU A 104 -0.88 -4.16 -12.63
CA LEU A 104 -1.39 -3.15 -13.56
C LEU A 104 -2.04 -3.79 -14.79
N ASP A 105 -1.41 -4.82 -15.37
CA ASP A 105 -1.95 -5.56 -16.52
C ASP A 105 -3.26 -6.30 -16.20
N SER A 106 -3.53 -6.57 -14.92
CA SER A 106 -4.78 -7.21 -14.47
C SER A 106 -5.93 -6.24 -14.26
N LEU A 107 -5.67 -4.93 -14.22
CA LEU A 107 -6.70 -3.92 -14.00
C LEU A 107 -7.45 -3.60 -15.30
N THR A 108 -8.77 -3.57 -15.21
CA THR A 108 -9.65 -2.94 -16.21
C THR A 108 -10.13 -1.61 -15.66
N PHE A 109 -9.92 -0.53 -16.41
CA PHE A 109 -10.34 0.84 -16.08
C PHE A 109 -11.64 1.23 -16.78
#